data_AF-A0A7C1RF20-F1
#
_entry.id   AF-A0A7C1RF20-F1
#
_cell.length_a   1.000
_cell.length_b   1.000
_cell.length_c   1.000
_cell.angle_alpha   90.00
_cell.angle_beta   90.00
_cell.angle_gamma   90.00
#
_symmetry.space_group_name_H-M   'P 1'
#
loop_
_entity.id
_entity.type
_entity.pdbx_description
1 polymer ?
#
loop_
_entity_poly.entity_id
_entity_poly.type
_entity_poly.pdbx_seq_one_letter_code
_entity_poly.pdbx_strand_id
1 'polypeptide(L)'
;MKIRLGYPDKIVEVDDKAVHVFNGKLVSAPLNEVVGYYLKGDGLLPPAVREVVPDIIGVLLRTGELEGESHGVTEGLHGLSR
;
A
#
# COMPACT_ATOMS: atom_id res chain seq x y z
N MET A 1 5.67 3.30 -8.37
CA MET A 1 6.50 2.09 -8.40
C MET A 1 5.62 0.83 -8.53
N LYS A 2 6.15 -0.29 -9.02
CA LYS A 2 5.49 -1.61 -8.97
C LYS A 2 6.43 -2.65 -8.35
N ILE A 3 6.10 -3.12 -7.15
CA ILE A 3 6.76 -4.26 -6.50
C ILE A 3 5.94 -5.53 -6.75
N ARG A 4 6.61 -6.65 -6.97
CA ARG A 4 5.97 -7.96 -7.07
C ARG A 4 6.60 -8.94 -6.10
N LEU A 5 5.77 -9.56 -5.26
CA LEU A 5 6.17 -10.63 -4.35
C LEU A 5 5.51 -11.94 -4.82
N GLY A 6 6.35 -12.95 -5.05
CA GLY A 6 5.90 -14.28 -5.43
C GLY A 6 5.83 -15.19 -4.21
N TYR A 7 4.70 -15.86 -4.03
CA TYR A 7 4.51 -16.94 -3.07
C TYR A 7 4.18 -18.24 -3.82
N PRO A 8 4.28 -19.41 -3.17
CA PRO A 8 3.95 -20.68 -3.83
C PRO A 8 2.50 -20.76 -4.33
N ASP A 9 1.56 -20.13 -3.64
CA ASP A 9 0.12 -20.19 -3.90
C ASP A 9 -0.50 -18.85 -4.34
N LYS A 10 0.23 -17.73 -4.22
CA LYS A 10 -0.30 -16.40 -4.49
C LYS A 10 0.74 -15.46 -5.08
N ILE A 11 0.27 -14.41 -5.77
CA ILE A 11 1.13 -13.31 -6.26
C ILE A 11 0.62 -12.01 -5.64
N VAL A 12 1.54 -11.20 -5.16
CA VAL A 12 1.24 -9.87 -4.62
C VAL A 12 1.88 -8.82 -5.51
N GLU A 13 1.09 -7.85 -5.99
CA GLU A 13 1.57 -6.64 -6.65
C GLU A 13 1.28 -5.45 -5.74
N VAL A 14 2.29 -4.61 -5.52
CA VAL A 14 2.15 -3.36 -4.77
C VAL A 14 2.44 -2.23 -5.76
N ASP A 15 1.48 -1.33 -5.90
CA ASP A 15 1.67 -0.07 -6.62
C ASP A 15 1.55 1.13 -5.68
N ASP A 16 1.63 2.34 -6.22
CA ASP A 16 1.62 3.58 -5.45
C ASP A 16 0.31 3.81 -4.68
N LYS A 17 -0.77 3.10 -5.04
CA LYS A 17 -2.11 3.33 -4.48
C LYS A 17 -2.61 2.13 -3.68
N ALA A 18 -2.26 0.92 -4.10
CA ALA A 18 -2.89 -0.29 -3.60
C ALA A 18 -1.95 -1.49 -3.56
N VAL A 19 -2.34 -2.43 -2.70
CA VAL A 19 -1.82 -3.79 -2.67
C VAL A 19 -2.85 -4.70 -3.31
N HIS A 20 -2.41 -5.48 -4.28
CA HIS A 20 -3.19 -6.49 -4.98
C HIS A 20 -2.68 -7.87 -4.62
N VAL A 21 -3.55 -8.74 -4.12
CA VAL A 21 -3.24 -10.15 -3.83
C VAL A 21 -4.07 -11.03 -4.73
N PHE A 22 -3.41 -11.86 -5.52
CA PHE A 22 -4.04 -12.86 -6.37
C PHE A 22 -3.80 -14.26 -5.80
N ASN A 23 -4.87 -14.89 -5.31
CA ASN A 23 -4.86 -16.28 -4.82
C ASN A 23 -6.15 -16.99 -5.28
N GLY A 24 -6.23 -17.32 -6.57
CA GLY A 24 -7.46 -17.80 -7.23
C GLY A 24 -8.57 -16.75 -7.37
N LYS A 25 -8.50 -15.66 -6.61
CA LYS A 25 -9.31 -14.44 -6.69
C LYS A 25 -8.42 -13.22 -6.48
N LEU A 26 -8.77 -12.11 -7.13
CA LEU A 26 -8.12 -10.83 -6.91
C LEU A 26 -8.76 -10.13 -5.70
N VAL A 27 -7.95 -9.86 -4.68
CA VAL A 27 -8.31 -9.07 -3.51
C VAL A 27 -7.39 -7.86 -3.47
N SER A 28 -7.89 -6.70 -3.05
CA SER A 28 -7.09 -5.48 -3.03
C SER A 28 -7.41 -4.64 -1.81
N ALA A 29 -6.42 -3.88 -1.35
CA ALA A 29 -6.58 -2.89 -0.29
C ALA A 29 -5.72 -1.65 -0.58
N PRO A 30 -6.15 -0.46 -0.14
CA PRO A 30 -5.34 0.75 -0.25
C PRO A 30 -3.99 0.62 0.48
N LEU A 31 -2.91 1.12 -0.13
CA LEU A 31 -1.56 1.03 0.44
C LEU A 31 -1.47 1.80 1.78
N ASN A 32 -2.10 2.97 1.86
CA ASN A 32 -2.17 3.77 3.09
C ASN A 32 -2.88 3.02 4.24
N GLU A 33 -3.91 2.22 3.94
CA GLU A 33 -4.56 1.36 4.93
C GLU A 33 -3.66 0.19 5.35
N VAL A 34 -2.91 -0.40 4.41
CA VAL A 34 -1.94 -1.46 4.71
C VAL A 34 -0.84 -0.97 5.64
N VAL A 35 -0.28 0.21 5.35
CA VAL A 35 0.71 0.88 6.21
C VAL A 35 0.09 1.28 7.54
N GLY A 36 -1.11 1.86 7.51
CA GLY A 36 -1.86 2.26 8.71
C GLY A 36 -2.13 1.09 9.65
N TYR A 37 -2.56 -0.04 9.09
CA TYR A 37 -2.78 -1.29 9.82
C TYR A 37 -1.50 -1.79 10.50
N TYR A 38 -0.37 -1.77 9.79
CA TYR A 38 0.91 -2.18 10.38
C TYR A 38 1.35 -1.26 11.53
N LEU A 39 1.21 0.06 11.37
CA LEU A 39 1.70 1.04 12.35
C LEU A 39 0.79 1.19 13.58
N LYS A 40 -0.53 1.16 13.37
CA LYS A 40 -1.53 1.49 14.41
C LYS A 40 -2.26 0.26 14.94
N GLY A 41 -2.14 -0.89 14.28
CA GLY A 41 -2.96 -2.07 14.57
C GLY A 41 -4.44 -1.89 14.25
N ASP A 42 -4.79 -0.82 13.52
CA ASP A 42 -6.16 -0.41 13.21
C ASP A 42 -6.33 -0.33 11.69
N GLY A 43 -7.50 -0.76 11.20
CA GLY A 43 -7.79 -0.84 9.76
C GLY A 43 -8.44 -2.16 9.37
N LEU A 44 -9.47 -2.08 8.53
CA LEU A 44 -10.24 -3.23 8.09
C LEU A 44 -9.63 -3.86 6.83
N LEU A 45 -8.53 -4.61 6.99
CA LEU A 45 -7.92 -5.30 5.86
C LEU A 45 -8.59 -6.66 5.59
N PRO A 46 -8.83 -7.01 4.30
CA PRO A 46 -9.21 -8.36 3.91
C PRO A 46 -8.16 -9.39 4.40
N PRO A 47 -8.57 -10.60 4.83
CA PRO A 47 -7.64 -11.60 5.37
C PRO A 47 -6.46 -11.91 4.43
N ALA A 48 -6.71 -12.04 3.13
CA ALA A 48 -5.68 -12.33 2.13
C ALA A 48 -4.59 -11.24 2.04
N VAL A 49 -4.94 -9.98 2.30
CA VAL A 49 -3.96 -8.86 2.35
C VAL A 49 -3.25 -8.84 3.69
N ARG A 50 -3.99 -9.06 4.79
CA ARG A 50 -3.45 -9.05 6.16
C ARG A 50 -2.29 -10.01 6.35
N GLU A 51 -2.37 -11.20 5.76
CA GLU A 51 -1.34 -12.24 5.82
C GLU A 51 0.01 -11.80 5.25
N VAL A 52 0.02 -10.89 4.27
CA VAL A 52 1.24 -10.48 3.55
C VAL A 52 1.75 -9.10 3.98
N VAL A 53 1.07 -8.43 4.92
CA VAL A 53 1.46 -7.08 5.41
C VAL A 53 2.91 -7.02 5.90
N PRO A 54 3.40 -7.95 6.75
CA PRO A 54 4.76 -7.85 7.27
C PRO A 54 5.81 -7.90 6.15
N ASP A 55 5.56 -8.71 5.11
CA ASP A 55 6.46 -8.84 3.96
C ASP A 55 6.46 -7.59 3.09
N ILE A 56 5.26 -7.04 2.83
CA ILE A 56 5.12 -5.78 2.06
C ILE A 56 5.88 -4.66 2.75
N ILE A 57 5.65 -4.46 4.05
CA ILE A 57 6.32 -3.42 4.83
C ILE A 57 7.83 -3.66 4.89
N GLY A 58 8.25 -4.92 5.08
CA GLY A 58 9.65 -5.29 5.06
C GLY A 58 10.35 -4.94 3.74
N VAL A 59 9.67 -5.11 2.61
CA VAL A 59 10.21 -4.74 1.29
C VAL A 59 10.24 -3.23 1.13
N LEU A 60 9.15 -2.52 1.46
CA LEU A 60 9.10 -1.05 1.36
C LEU A 60 10.18 -0.38 2.22
N LEU A 61 10.46 -0.89 3.40
CA LEU A 61 11.57 -0.42 4.25
C LEU A 61 12.94 -0.65 3.59
N ARG A 62 13.16 -1.84 3.01
CA ARG A 62 14.44 -2.19 2.36
C ARG A 62 14.69 -1.38 1.09
N THR A 63 13.63 -1.01 0.38
CA THR A 63 13.73 -0.17 -0.82
C THR A 63 13.82 1.32 -0.49
N GLY A 64 13.69 1.72 0.79
CA GLY A 64 13.74 3.12 1.22
C GLY A 64 12.45 3.91 0.96
N GLU A 65 11.34 3.23 0.69
CA GLU A 65 10.12 3.84 0.16
C GLU A 65 9.16 4.29 1.27
N LEU A 66 9.38 3.86 2.52
CA LEU A 66 8.60 4.35 3.67
C LEU A 66 9.06 5.73 4.18
N GLU A 67 10.19 6.26 3.69
CA GLU A 67 10.67 7.60 4.06
C GLU A 67 10.02 8.72 3.21
N GLY A 68 9.04 8.37 2.36
CA GLY A 68 8.70 9.14 1.18
C GLY A 68 7.31 9.77 1.07
N GLU A 69 6.47 9.95 2.11
CA GLU A 69 5.21 10.70 1.94
C GLU A 69 4.87 11.62 3.13
N SER A 70 5.45 12.82 3.08
CA SER A 70 4.87 14.03 3.67
C SER A 70 4.74 15.13 2.61
N HIS A 71 4.30 14.82 1.39
CA HIS A 71 3.85 15.78 0.36
C HIS A 71 2.94 15.00 -0.60
N GLY A 72 1.75 15.42 -1.03
CA GLY A 72 1.03 16.65 -0.83
C GLY A 72 -0.44 16.46 -1.23
N VAL A 73 -1.35 16.96 -0.40
CA VAL A 73 -2.71 17.32 -0.82
C VAL A 73 -2.85 18.81 -0.56
N THR A 74 -2.33 19.61 -1.49
CA THR A 74 -2.75 21.00 -1.69
C THR A 74 -2.82 21.25 -3.19
N GLU A 75 -3.74 20.56 -3.86
CA GLU A 75 -4.29 21.06 -5.11
C GLU A 75 -5.70 21.59 -4.84
N GLY A 76 -5.86 22.89 -5.06
CA GLY A 76 -7.17 23.53 -5.10
C GLY A 76 -7.25 24.87 -4.38
N LEU A 77 -6.45 25.87 -4.80
CA LEU A 77 -6.83 27.28 -4.73
C LEU A 77 -5.92 28.06 -5.68
N HIS A 78 -6.22 27.94 -6.97
CA HIS A 78 -5.71 28.83 -7.99
C HIS A 78 -6.76 29.89 -8.31
N GLY A 79 -6.37 31.15 -8.14
CA GLY A 79 -6.92 32.31 -8.85
C GLY A 79 -8.29 32.79 -8.38
N LEU A 80 -8.31 33.99 -7.80
CA LEU A 80 -8.91 35.16 -8.46
C LEU A 80 -8.49 36.40 -7.64
N SER A 81 -7.37 36.99 -8.04
CA SER A 81 -7.10 38.40 -7.78
C SER A 81 -7.99 39.25 -8.68
N ARG A 82 -8.70 40.20 -8.10
CA ARG A 82 -9.11 41.44 -8.76
C ARG A 82 -9.02 42.58 -7.77
#